data_AF-A0A2E0SME2-F1
#
_entry.id   AF-A0A2E0SME2-F1
#
_cell.length_a   1.000
_cell.length_b   1.000
_cell.length_c   1.000
_cell.angle_alpha   90.00
_cell.angle_beta   90.00
_cell.angle_gamma   90.00
#
_symmetry.space_group_name_H-M   'P 1'
#
loop_
_entity.id
_entity.type
_entity.pdbx_description
1 polymer ?
#
loop_
_entity_poly.entity_id
_entity_poly.type
_entity_poly.pdbx_seq_one_letter_code
_entity_poly.pdbx_strand_id
1 'polypeptide(L)'
;MKVYFSDWFDVEPEVLDEYGAFNISLINYFPLFIDPFLLFTSEKPEYQKLHDEIIRYLTFLRDQSVLGEVNDGLLTEPSRYEKKQGKAE
;
A
#
# COMPACT_ATOMS: atom_id res chain seq x y z
N MET A 1 19.99 -18.21 -7.61
CA MET A 1 18.60 -17.67 -7.67
C MET A 1 18.71 -16.17 -7.57
N LYS A 2 18.10 -15.41 -8.48
CA LYS A 2 18.16 -13.94 -8.47
C LYS A 2 17.14 -13.41 -7.45
N VAL A 3 17.58 -12.65 -6.45
CA VAL A 3 16.73 -12.22 -5.32
C VAL A 3 16.73 -10.70 -5.20
N TYR A 4 17.90 -10.08 -5.33
CA TYR A 4 18.13 -8.66 -5.11
C TYR A 4 18.20 -7.88 -6.42
N PHE A 5 17.92 -6.57 -6.36
CA PHE A 5 18.00 -5.67 -7.51
C PHE A 5 19.33 -5.85 -8.28
N SER A 6 20.46 -5.89 -7.57
CA SER A 6 21.78 -6.18 -8.14
C SER A 6 21.81 -7.45 -9.00
N ASP A 7 21.21 -8.54 -8.51
CA ASP A 7 21.20 -9.86 -9.18
C ASP A 7 20.39 -9.84 -10.47
N TRP A 8 19.33 -9.02 -10.51
CA TRP A 8 18.42 -8.93 -11.65
C TRP A 8 19.00 -8.07 -12.77
N PHE A 9 19.69 -6.99 -12.41
CA PHE A 9 20.17 -5.99 -13.36
C PHE A 9 21.68 -6.04 -13.61
N ASP A 10 22.39 -7.02 -13.05
CA ASP A 10 23.86 -7.16 -13.15
C ASP A 10 24.59 -5.87 -12.74
N VAL A 11 24.14 -5.30 -11.61
CA VAL A 11 24.74 -4.10 -11.01
C VAL A 11 25.50 -4.53 -9.77
N GLU A 12 26.77 -4.12 -9.66
CA GLU A 12 27.57 -4.35 -8.45
C GLU A 12 26.92 -3.63 -7.25
N PRO A 13 26.71 -4.29 -6.10
CA PRO A 13 26.06 -3.70 -4.93
C PRO A 13 26.71 -2.38 -4.46
N GLU A 14 28.02 -2.24 -4.61
CA GLU A 14 28.78 -1.06 -4.24
C GLU A 14 28.32 0.19 -5.02
N VAL A 15 27.89 0.00 -6.28
CA VAL A 15 27.31 1.10 -7.08
C VAL A 15 26.00 1.58 -6.46
N LEU A 16 25.19 0.69 -5.88
CA LEU A 16 23.96 1.11 -5.20
C LEU A 16 24.29 1.90 -3.94
N ASP A 17 25.27 1.46 -3.16
CA ASP A 17 25.71 2.13 -1.94
C ASP A 17 26.28 3.53 -2.22
N GLU A 18 27.08 3.70 -3.28
CA GLU A 18 27.61 5.00 -3.70
C GLU A 18 26.50 6.02 -4.05
N TYR A 19 25.40 5.54 -4.62
CA TYR A 19 24.23 6.36 -4.94
C TYR A 19 23.26 6.53 -3.75
N GLY A 20 23.56 5.92 -2.59
CA GLY A 20 22.67 5.91 -1.43
C GLY A 20 21.37 5.13 -1.68
N ALA A 21 21.40 4.20 -2.63
CA ALA A 21 20.27 3.36 -3.00
C ALA A 21 20.32 2.03 -2.25
N PHE A 22 19.16 1.56 -1.77
CA PHE A 22 19.06 0.26 -1.12
C PHE A 22 19.06 -0.88 -2.15
N ASN A 23 19.87 -1.92 -1.91
CA ASN A 23 19.79 -3.16 -2.65
C ASN A 23 18.60 -4.02 -2.18
N ILE A 24 17.42 -3.70 -2.66
CA ILE A 24 16.15 -4.33 -2.26
C ILE A 24 16.01 -5.76 -2.81
N SER A 25 15.29 -6.63 -2.09
CA SER A 25 14.87 -7.91 -2.65
C SER A 25 13.63 -7.70 -3.53
N LEU A 26 13.72 -7.96 -4.84
CA LEU A 26 12.55 -7.78 -5.70
C LEU A 26 11.43 -8.75 -5.29
N ILE A 27 11.77 -10.00 -4.98
CA ILE A 27 10.80 -11.04 -4.60
C ILE A 27 10.06 -10.68 -3.31
N ASN A 28 10.77 -10.22 -2.28
CA ASN A 28 10.16 -9.99 -0.97
C ASN A 28 9.46 -8.62 -0.87
N TYR A 29 9.84 -7.66 -1.71
CA TYR A 29 9.33 -6.28 -1.64
C TYR A 29 8.33 -5.93 -2.76
N PHE A 30 7.97 -6.86 -3.65
CA PHE A 30 6.90 -6.66 -4.64
C PHE A 30 5.55 -6.15 -4.06
N PRO A 31 5.11 -6.55 -2.83
CA PRO A 31 3.92 -5.97 -2.20
C PRO A 31 4.12 -4.54 -1.66
N LEU A 32 5.36 -4.09 -1.50
CA LEU A 32 5.74 -2.80 -0.91
C LEU A 32 6.13 -1.74 -1.95
N PHE A 33 6.36 -2.12 -3.21
CA PHE A 33 6.93 -1.23 -4.24
C PHE A 33 5.92 -0.54 -5.16
N ILE A 34 4.68 -1.03 -5.22
CA ILE A 34 3.59 -0.21 -5.73
C ILE A 34 3.12 0.60 -4.53
N ASP A 35 3.69 1.78 -4.35
CA ASP A 35 3.06 2.75 -3.48
C ASP A 35 1.61 2.90 -3.99
N PRO A 36 0.60 2.48 -3.20
CA PRO A 36 -0.80 2.54 -3.63
C PRO A 36 -1.22 3.98 -3.96
N PHE A 37 -0.50 4.98 -3.45
CA PHE A 37 -0.69 6.38 -3.79
C PHE A 37 -0.12 6.75 -5.16
N LEU A 38 0.67 5.94 -5.84
CA LEU A 38 1.08 6.25 -7.23
C LEU A 38 0.05 5.80 -8.27
N LEU A 39 -1.03 5.12 -7.85
CA LEU A 39 -2.09 4.66 -8.74
C LEU A 39 -2.88 5.81 -9.36
N PHE A 40 -2.90 7.01 -8.76
CA PHE A 40 -3.65 8.16 -9.30
C PHE A 40 -3.12 8.65 -10.66
N THR A 41 -1.86 8.38 -11.00
CA THR A 41 -1.29 8.79 -12.29
C THR A 41 -1.66 7.84 -13.43
N SER A 42 -2.27 6.69 -13.13
CA SER A 42 -2.65 5.72 -14.15
C SER A 42 -3.97 6.07 -14.83
N GLU A 43 -4.00 5.96 -16.16
CA GLU A 43 -5.23 6.09 -16.96
C GLU A 43 -6.14 4.84 -16.90
N LYS A 44 -5.63 3.73 -16.37
CA LYS A 44 -6.38 2.46 -16.28
C LYS A 44 -7.53 2.57 -15.26
N PRO A 45 -8.80 2.30 -15.66
CA PRO A 45 -9.96 2.42 -14.78
C PRO A 45 -9.87 1.57 -13.50
N GLU A 46 -9.28 0.38 -13.59
CA GLU A 46 -9.10 -0.51 -12.44
C GLU A 46 -8.18 0.06 -11.37
N TYR A 47 -7.16 0.86 -11.76
CA TYR A 47 -6.22 1.48 -10.83
C TYR A 47 -6.79 2.75 -10.21
N GLN A 48 -7.60 3.50 -10.97
CA GLN A 48 -8.37 4.63 -10.43
C GLN A 48 -9.37 4.16 -9.37
N LYS A 49 -10.12 3.08 -9.66
CA LYS A 49 -11.04 2.48 -8.70
C LYS A 49 -10.32 2.00 -7.44
N LEU A 50 -9.18 1.33 -7.59
CA LEU A 50 -8.39 0.86 -6.46
C LEU A 50 -7.88 2.04 -5.60
N HIS A 51 -7.39 3.10 -6.24
CA HIS A 51 -6.98 4.33 -5.55
C HIS A 51 -8.13 4.94 -4.73
N ASP A 52 -9.34 5.03 -5.29
CA ASP A 52 -10.51 5.55 -4.57
C ASP A 52 -10.87 4.70 -3.34
N GLU A 53 -10.74 3.37 -3.44
CA GLU A 53 -10.96 2.46 -2.31
C GLU A 53 -9.90 2.64 -1.21
N ILE A 54 -8.64 2.87 -1.57
CA ILE A 54 -7.56 3.20 -0.63
C ILE A 54 -7.85 4.51 0.11
N ILE A 55 -8.20 5.58 -0.61
CA ILE A 55 -8.53 6.88 -0.01
C ILE A 55 -9.73 6.76 0.93
N ARG A 56 -10.76 6.01 0.54
CA ARG A 56 -11.93 5.74 1.37
C ARG A 56 -11.56 5.05 2.68
N TYR A 57 -10.71 4.03 2.61
CA TYR A 57 -10.26 3.30 3.80
C TYR A 57 -9.41 4.17 4.74
N LEU A 58 -8.50 4.98 4.21
CA LEU A 58 -7.70 5.91 5.01
C LEU A 58 -8.55 6.98 5.69
N THR A 59 -9.57 7.48 4.98
CA THR A 59 -10.56 8.42 5.53
C THR A 59 -11.31 7.78 6.70
N PHE A 60 -11.73 6.52 6.55
CA PHE A 60 -12.35 5.77 7.63
C PHE A 60 -11.42 5.63 8.85
N LEU A 61 -10.17 5.22 8.64
CA LEU A 61 -9.20 5.07 9.72
C LEU A 61 -8.95 6.40 10.45
N ARG A 62 -8.81 7.50 9.71
CA ARG A 62 -8.71 8.85 10.26
C ARG A 62 -9.91 9.16 11.15
N ASP A 63 -11.12 8.94 10.64
CA ASP A 63 -12.35 9.25 11.38
C ASP A 63 -12.46 8.40 12.66
N GLN A 64 -12.09 7.11 12.61
CA GLN A 64 -12.02 6.27 13.82
C GLN A 64 -10.96 6.76 14.81
N SER A 65 -9.79 7.20 14.32
CA SER A 65 -8.73 7.74 15.18
C SER A 65 -9.13 9.05 15.87
N VAL A 66 -9.88 9.93 15.19
CA VAL A 66 -10.40 11.18 15.76
C VAL A 66 -11.50 10.93 16.79
N LEU A 67 -12.31 9.89 16.61
CA LEU A 67 -13.40 9.53 17.52
C LEU A 67 -12.92 8.90 18.85
N GLY A 68 -11.63 8.55 18.98
CA GLY A 68 -11.02 8.11 20.24
C GLY A 68 -11.35 6.68 20.67
N GLU A 69 -12.21 5.96 19.96
CA GLU A 69 -12.54 4.56 20.25
C GLU A 69 -11.99 3.63 19.16
N VAL A 70 -10.70 3.34 19.21
CA VAL A 70 -10.13 2.26 18.40
C VAL A 70 -10.18 0.98 19.25
N ASN A 71 -11.24 0.21 19.09
CA ASN A 71 -11.31 -1.15 19.61
C ASN A 71 -10.53 -2.08 18.68
N ASP A 72 -9.66 -2.96 19.21
CA ASP A 72 -8.78 -3.86 18.44
C ASP A 72 -9.51 -4.68 17.35
N GLY A 73 -10.80 -4.98 17.54
CA GLY A 73 -11.62 -5.69 16.55
C GLY A 73 -12.00 -4.88 15.30
N LEU A 74 -11.75 -3.57 15.25
CA LEU A 74 -11.97 -2.71 14.07
C LEU A 74 -10.77 -2.71 13.12
N LEU A 75 -9.57 -3.02 13.61
CA LEU A 75 -8.33 -2.98 12.83
C LEU A 75 -8.12 -4.23 11.97
N THR A 76 -8.83 -5.32 12.26
CA THR A 76 -8.62 -6.63 11.64
C THR A 76 -9.62 -6.98 10.53
N GLU A 77 -10.68 -6.18 10.31
CA GLU A 77 -11.83 -6.59 9.47
C GLU A 77 -12.37 -5.44 8.57
N PRO A 78 -11.91 -5.32 7.31
CA PRO A 78 -12.46 -4.38 6.32
C PRO A 78 -13.95 -4.60 6.03
N SER A 79 -14.45 -5.83 6.22
CA SER A 79 -15.83 -6.26 5.98
C SER A 79 -16.89 -5.51 6.79
N ARG A 80 -16.51 -4.89 7.92
CA ARG A 80 -17.41 -4.09 8.78
C ARG A 80 -17.66 -2.69 8.24
N TYR A 81 -16.80 -2.16 7.37
CA TYR A 81 -17.01 -0.86 6.72
C TYR A 81 -18.28 -0.87 5.85
N GLU A 82 -18.48 -1.94 5.07
CA GLU A 82 -19.66 -2.08 4.21
C GLU A 82 -20.97 -2.19 5.02
N LYS A 83 -20.94 -2.86 6.18
CA LYS A 83 -22.12 -2.99 7.05
C LYS A 83 -22.55 -1.68 7.72
N LYS A 84 -21.65 -0.72 7.93
CA LYS A 84 -22.01 0.61 8.47
C LYS A 84 -22.70 1.49 7.40
N GLN A 85 -22.33 1.36 6.13
CA GLN A 85 -22.97 2.08 5.02
C GLN A 85 -24.38 1.57 4.70
N GLY A 86 -24.66 0.27 4.94
CA GLY A 86 -25.98 -0.33 4.75
C GLY A 86 -27.00 -0.12 5.89
N LYS A 87 -26.70 0.74 6.89
CA LYS A 87 -27.60 1.07 8.01
C LYS A 87 -27.85 2.58 8.15
N ALA A 88 -27.80 3.31 7.05
CA ALA A 88 -28.44 4.61 6.94
C ALA A 88 -29.78 4.41 6.21
N GLU A 89 -30.80 3.97 6.95
CA GLU A 89 -32.19 4.29 6.63
C GLU A 89 -32.47 5.75 7.01
#